data_AF-A0A5K1DGH5-F1
#
_entry.id   AF-A0A5K1DGH5-F1
#
_cell.length_a   1.000
_cell.length_b   1.000
_cell.length_c   1.000
_cell.angle_alpha   90.00
_cell.angle_beta   90.00
_cell.angle_gamma   90.00
#
_symmetry.space_group_name_H-M   'P 1'
#
loop_
_entity.id
_entity.type
_entity.pdbx_description
1 polymer ?
#
loop_
_entity_poly.entity_id
_entity_poly.type
_entity_poly.pdbx_seq_one_letter_code
_entity_poly.pdbx_strand_id
1 'polypeptide(L)' 'DFVVRNDMGCGSTIGPILASGVGIRTVDVGAPQLSMHSIREMCGVDDVLHSYEHFKAFFQEFFGLDARLSVDF' A
#
# COMPACT_ATOMS: atom_id res chain seq x y z
N ASP A 1 9.43 -3.24 -3.32
CA ASP A 1 8.52 -2.51 -4.21
C ASP A 1 7.98 -3.39 -5.31
N PHE A 2 6.73 -3.16 -5.70
CA PHE A 2 6.06 -3.85 -6.80
C PHE A 2 5.67 -2.83 -7.87
N VAL A 3 6.04 -3.12 -9.12
CA VAL A 3 5.65 -2.35 -10.30
C VAL A 3 5.30 -3.32 -11.42
N VAL A 4 4.29 -2.98 -12.22
CA VAL A 4 3.97 -3.74 -13.43
C VAL A 4 4.95 -3.40 -14.55
N ARG A 5 5.07 -4.29 -15.53
CA ARG A 5 5.85 -3.99 -16.74
C ARG A 5 5.22 -2.83 -17.51
N ASN A 6 6.06 -1.98 -18.08
CA ASN A 6 5.66 -0.78 -18.82
C ASN A 6 4.76 -1.07 -20.04
N ASP A 7 4.79 -2.29 -20.57
CA ASP A 7 4.01 -2.74 -21.73
C ASP A 7 2.69 -3.44 -21.36
N MET A 8 2.32 -3.47 -20.07
CA MET A 8 1.06 -4.07 -19.60
C MET A 8 0.23 -3.09 -18.76
N GLY A 9 -1.09 -3.17 -18.92
CA GLY A 9 -2.03 -2.48 -18.04
C GLY A 9 -2.12 -3.12 -16.66
N CYS A 10 -2.57 -2.35 -15.66
CA CYS A 10 -2.88 -2.82 -14.31
C CYS A 10 -4.27 -2.31 -13.89
N GLY A 11 -4.90 -3.01 -12.95
CA GLY A 11 -6.09 -2.51 -12.29
C GLY A 11 -5.76 -1.27 -11.42
N SER A 12 -6.69 -0.32 -11.36
CA SER A 12 -6.59 0.81 -10.44
C SER A 12 -7.05 0.43 -9.02
N THR A 13 -6.60 1.19 -8.03
CA THR A 13 -7.02 1.10 -6.62
C THR A 13 -7.86 2.32 -6.23
N ILE A 14 -8.29 2.37 -4.96
CA ILE A 14 -8.96 3.54 -4.38
C ILE A 14 -7.98 4.66 -3.99
N GLY A 15 -6.67 4.37 -3.89
CA GLY A 15 -5.67 5.32 -3.42
C GLY A 15 -5.64 6.62 -4.22
N PRO A 16 -5.55 6.58 -5.57
CA PRO A 16 -5.62 7.77 -6.41
C PRO A 16 -6.95 8.52 -6.29
N ILE A 17 -8.07 7.80 -6.16
CA ILE A 17 -9.40 8.40 -5.99
C ILE A 17 -9.45 9.20 -4.69
N LEU A 18 -8.99 8.61 -3.58
CA LEU A 18 -8.94 9.29 -2.29
C LEU A 18 -7.98 10.49 -2.31
N ALA A 19 -6.77 10.30 -2.83
CA ALA A 19 -5.78 11.38 -2.91
C ALA A 19 -6.33 12.60 -3.68
N SER A 20 -6.98 12.36 -4.82
CA SER A 20 -7.59 13.43 -5.62
C SER A 20 -8.81 14.07 -4.96
N GLY A 21 -9.58 13.30 -4.17
CA GLY A 21 -10.80 13.77 -3.53
C GLY A 21 -10.56 14.60 -2.26
N VAL A 22 -9.55 14.26 -1.46
CA VAL A 22 -9.28 14.93 -0.16
C VAL A 22 -7.94 15.68 -0.10
N GLY A 23 -7.06 15.51 -1.09
CA GLY A 23 -5.76 16.19 -1.12
C GLY A 23 -4.74 15.64 -0.11
N ILE A 24 -4.96 14.43 0.41
CA ILE A 24 -4.05 13.80 1.38
C ILE A 24 -3.03 12.93 0.62
N ARG A 25 -1.77 12.97 1.07
CA ARG A 25 -0.71 12.08 0.56
C ARG A 25 -1.05 10.62 0.85
N THR A 26 -1.11 9.80 -0.20
CA THR A 26 -1.55 8.41 -0.12
C THR A 26 -0.47 7.49 -0.66
N VAL A 27 -0.28 6.35 0.02
CA VAL A 27 0.55 5.23 -0.44
C VAL A 27 -0.32 3.98 -0.46
N ASP A 28 -0.36 3.28 -1.59
CA ASP A 28 -1.01 1.98 -1.69
C ASP A 28 -0.05 0.87 -1.26
N VAL A 29 -0.50 0.02 -0.34
CA VAL A 29 0.26 -1.14 0.17
C VAL A 29 -0.65 -2.37 0.24
N GLY A 30 -0.07 -3.55 0.17
CA GLY A 30 -0.81 -4.81 0.29
C GLY A 30 0.11 -6.02 0.36
N ALA A 31 -0.40 -7.10 0.94
CA ALA A 31 0.28 -8.40 0.97
C ALA A 31 0.26 -9.05 -0.42
N PRO A 32 1.34 -9.74 -0.82
CA PRO A 32 1.36 -10.47 -2.09
C PRO A 32 0.38 -11.65 -2.05
N GLN A 33 -0.31 -11.86 -3.16
CA GLN A 33 -1.18 -13.02 -3.36
C GLN A 33 -1.13 -13.51 -4.80
N LEU A 34 -1.53 -14.76 -5.02
CA LEU A 34 -1.69 -15.38 -6.32
C LEU A 34 -3.16 -15.63 -6.64
N SER A 35 -3.45 -15.62 -7.95
CA SER A 35 -4.78 -15.90 -8.50
C SER A 35 -5.86 -14.90 -8.06
N MET A 36 -5.51 -13.63 -7.89
CA MET A 36 -6.47 -12.57 -7.57
C MET A 36 -7.68 -12.61 -8.53
N HIS A 37 -8.89 -12.50 -7.98
CA HIS A 37 -10.19 -12.67 -8.64
C HIS A 37 -10.61 -14.12 -8.96
N SER A 38 -9.86 -15.13 -8.52
CA SER A 38 -10.29 -16.54 -8.58
C SER A 38 -11.36 -16.85 -7.51
N ILE A 39 -12.13 -17.92 -7.71
CA ILE A 39 -12.99 -18.49 -6.64
C ILE A 39 -12.18 -18.96 -5.42
N ARG A 40 -10.88 -19.22 -5.63
CA ARG A 40 -9.92 -19.59 -4.58
C ARG A 40 -8.59 -18.90 -4.84
N GLU A 41 -8.24 -17.99 -3.96
CA GLU A 41 -6.98 -17.24 -3.94
C GLU A 41 -5.94 -17.91 -3.00
N MET A 42 -4.68 -17.48 -3.06
CA MET A 42 -3.61 -18.00 -2.20
C MET A 42 -2.62 -16.90 -1.80
N CYS A 43 -2.22 -16.88 -0.52
CA CYS A 43 -1.23 -15.95 0.03
C CYS A 43 -0.29 -16.66 1.02
N GLY A 44 0.82 -16.01 1.39
CA GLY A 44 1.72 -16.48 2.44
C GLY A 44 1.13 -16.24 3.83
N VAL A 45 1.40 -17.16 4.76
CA VAL A 45 0.94 -17.04 6.16
C VAL A 45 1.67 -15.89 6.87
N ASP A 46 2.98 -15.77 6.63
CA ASP A 46 3.82 -14.74 7.27
C ASP A 46 3.46 -13.32 6.80
N ASP A 47 2.91 -13.18 5.59
CA ASP A 47 2.49 -11.88 5.04
C ASP A 47 1.39 -11.22 5.90
N VAL A 48 0.59 -12.02 6.61
CA VAL A 48 -0.43 -11.53 7.54
C VAL A 48 0.22 -10.87 8.76
N LEU A 49 1.25 -11.50 9.33
CA LEU A 49 1.99 -10.95 10.47
C LEU A 49 2.73 -9.69 10.06
N HIS A 50 3.41 -9.71 8.92
CA HIS A 50 4.11 -8.53 8.41
C HIS A 50 3.15 -7.36 8.13
N SER A 51 1.96 -7.63 7.57
CA SER A 51 0.94 -6.60 7.37
C SER A 51 0.47 -6.00 8.70
N TYR A 52 0.26 -6.85 9.72
CA TYR A 52 -0.12 -6.40 11.06
C TYR A 52 0.95 -5.51 11.69
N GLU A 53 2.21 -5.95 11.68
CA GLU A 53 3.33 -5.20 12.23
C GLU A 53 3.55 -3.88 11.50
N HIS A 54 3.41 -3.89 10.17
CA HIS A 54 3.54 -2.70 9.34
C HIS A 54 2.50 -1.63 9.69
N PHE A 55 1.21 -2.00 9.75
CA PHE A 55 0.16 -1.04 10.13
C PHE A 55 0.29 -0.58 11.57
N LYS A 56 0.70 -1.48 12.49
CA LYS A 56 0.96 -1.11 13.88
C LYS A 56 2.07 -0.06 13.97
N ALA A 57 3.19 -0.27 13.28
CA ALA A 57 4.30 0.68 13.23
C ALA A 57 3.86 2.02 12.62
N PHE A 58 3.08 2.00 11.53
CA PHE A 58 2.51 3.21 10.93
C PHE A 58 1.73 4.03 11.96
N PHE A 59 0.76 3.42 12.66
CA PHE A 59 -0.03 4.16 13.65
C PHE A 59 0.76 4.62 14.89
N GLN A 60 1.88 3.97 15.20
CA GLN A 60 2.71 4.32 16.36
C GLN A 60 3.78 5.39 16.04
N GLU A 61 4.36 5.35 14.86
CA GLU A 61 5.59 6.09 14.54
C GLU A 61 5.41 7.18 13.47
N PHE A 62 4.35 7.10 12.66
CA PHE A 62 4.18 7.96 11.48
C PHE A 62 4.23 9.46 11.81
N PHE A 63 3.54 9.92 12.86
CA PHE A 63 3.54 11.35 13.23
C PHE A 63 4.95 11.87 13.56
N GLY A 64 5.78 11.04 14.20
CA GLY A 64 7.15 11.40 14.53
C GLY A 64 8.07 11.44 13.31
N LEU A 65 7.81 10.58 12.33
CA LEU A 65 8.51 10.54 11.04
C LEU A 65 8.10 11.73 10.16
N ASP A 66 6.81 11.99 10.04
CA ASP A 66 6.24 13.01 9.17
C ASP A 66 6.69 14.41 9.56
N ALA A 67 6.78 14.69 10.87
CA ALA A 67 7.28 15.97 11.39
C ALA A 67 8.75 16.27 11.02
N ARG A 68 9.52 15.26 10.60
CA ARG A 68 10.94 15.40 10.21
C ARG A 68 11.13 15.43 8.69
N LEU A 69 10.06 15.23 7.93
CA LEU A 69 10.12 15.11 6.48
C LEU A 69 9.97 16.50 5.84
N SER A 70 10.99 16.93 5.10
CA SER A 70 10.94 18.13 4.24
C SER A 70 11.14 17.68 2.80
N VAL A 71 10.06 17.78 2.02
CA VAL A 71 9.99 17.29 0.62
C VAL A 71 9.48 18.33 -0.37
N ASP A 72 8.87 19.41 0.14
CA ASP A 72 8.46 20.56 -0.63
C ASP A 72 9.42 21.73 -0.35
N PHE A 73 9.80 22.47 -1.40
CA PHE A 73 10.74 23.60 -1.35
C PHE A 73 10.10 24.89 -0.85
#